data_AF-A0A520FVI2-F1
#
_entry.id   AF-A0A520FVI2-F1
#
_cell.length_a   1.000
_cell.length_b   1.000
_cell.length_c   1.000
_cell.angle_alpha   90.00
_cell.angle_beta   90.00
_cell.angle_gamma   90.00
#
_symmetry.space_group_name_H-M   'P 1'
#
loop_
_entity.id
_entity.type
_entity.pdbx_description
1 polymer ?
#
loop_
_entity_poly.entity_id
_entity_poly.type
_entity_poly.pdbx_seq_one_letter_code
_entity_poly.pdbx_strand_id
1 'polypeptide(L)'
;MTECRTGTPAVYRQSGAILHNVLLHDKQLKRRPEFLALVPYDQSYCQYVVRDGSFRTDDSTADTRLQGHPLQGLVVSYHSVPIHDGAAKFWGTLCHF
;
A
#
# COMPACT_ATOMS: atom_id res chain seq x y z
N MET A 1 -20.77 18.49 -4.15
CA MET A 1 -20.36 17.19 -4.69
C MET A 1 -18.86 17.08 -4.49
N THR A 2 -18.44 16.37 -3.45
CA THR A 2 -17.01 16.19 -3.14
C THR A 2 -16.43 15.27 -4.22
N GLU A 3 -15.51 15.78 -5.03
CA GLU A 3 -14.76 14.95 -5.96
C GLU A 3 -14.13 13.80 -5.17
N CYS A 4 -14.51 12.56 -5.51
CA CYS A 4 -13.83 11.38 -5.01
C CYS A 4 -12.40 11.45 -5.55
N ARG A 5 -11.45 11.93 -4.74
CA ARG A 5 -10.02 11.95 -5.08
C ARG A 5 -9.66 10.53 -5.50
N THR A 6 -9.37 10.37 -6.78
CA THR A 6 -9.35 9.04 -7.38
C THR A 6 -8.01 8.37 -7.10
N GLY A 7 -7.88 7.73 -5.94
CA GLY A 7 -6.69 6.93 -5.64
C GLY A 7 -6.53 5.74 -6.59
N THR A 8 -5.35 5.17 -6.57
CA THR A 8 -4.87 4.08 -7.42
C THR A 8 -4.85 2.78 -6.61
N PRO A 9 -5.72 1.80 -6.92
CA PRO A 9 -5.64 0.48 -6.30
C PRO A 9 -4.41 -0.29 -6.76
N ALA A 10 -3.77 -1.01 -5.84
CA ALA A 10 -2.63 -1.88 -6.11
C ALA A 10 -2.72 -3.19 -5.31
N VAL A 11 -2.21 -4.27 -5.87
CA VAL A 11 -2.01 -5.54 -5.17
C VAL A 11 -0.52 -5.80 -5.06
N TYR A 12 -0.05 -6.00 -3.84
CA TYR A 12 1.33 -6.36 -3.54
C TYR A 12 1.39 -7.77 -2.95
N ARG A 13 2.17 -8.66 -3.57
CA ARG A 13 2.50 -9.98 -3.03
C ARG A 13 3.78 -9.91 -2.21
N GLN A 14 3.78 -10.46 -1.00
CA GLN A 14 5.01 -10.57 -0.21
C GLN A 14 5.87 -11.76 -0.69
N SER A 15 7.17 -11.52 -0.86
CA SER A 15 8.19 -12.54 -1.11
C SER A 15 9.43 -12.20 -0.29
N GLY A 16 9.59 -12.86 0.86
CA GLY A 16 10.63 -12.52 1.83
C GLY A 16 10.47 -11.08 2.34
N ALA A 17 11.52 -10.28 2.17
CA ALA A 17 11.56 -8.87 2.55
C ALA A 17 11.06 -7.91 1.45
N ILE A 18 10.59 -8.42 0.31
CA ILE A 18 10.18 -7.61 -0.84
C ILE A 18 8.68 -7.79 -1.12
N LEU A 19 8.02 -6.67 -1.39
CA LEU A 19 6.68 -6.61 -1.93
C LEU A 19 6.74 -6.45 -3.45
N HIS A 20 6.17 -7.41 -4.15
CA HIS A 20 6.03 -7.36 -5.60
C HIS A 20 4.67 -6.79 -5.94
N ASN A 21 4.64 -5.66 -6.65
CA ASN A 21 3.41 -5.21 -7.26
C ASN A 21 3.03 -6.21 -8.36
N VAL A 22 1.88 -6.85 -8.20
CA VAL A 22 1.36 -7.82 -9.19
C VAL A 22 0.17 -7.26 -9.97
N LEU A 23 -0.44 -6.19 -9.45
CA LEU A 23 -1.48 -5.43 -10.11
C LEU A 23 -1.37 -3.96 -9.68
N LEU A 24 -1.44 -3.05 -10.64
CA LEU A 24 -1.65 -1.63 -10.39
C LEU A 24 -2.75 -1.17 -11.35
N HIS A 25 -3.85 -0.69 -10.80
CA HIS A 25 -4.95 -0.13 -11.58
C HIS A 25 -4.85 1.39 -11.61
N ASP A 26 -4.05 1.91 -12.53
CA ASP A 26 -4.04 3.35 -12.83
C ASP A 26 -5.21 3.71 -13.76
N LYS A 27 -6.02 4.68 -13.35
CA LYS A 27 -7.16 5.19 -14.14
C LYS A 27 -6.72 5.85 -15.44
N GLN A 28 -5.49 6.35 -15.50
CA GLN A 28 -4.90 6.91 -16.71
C GLN A 28 -4.26 5.83 -17.59
N LEU A 29 -4.35 4.56 -17.17
CA LEU A 29 -3.73 3.39 -17.80
C LEU A 29 -2.24 3.60 -18.12
N LYS A 30 -1.55 4.44 -17.34
CA LYS A 30 -0.12 4.64 -17.52
C LYS A 30 0.62 3.40 -17.06
N ARG A 31 1.80 3.21 -17.65
CA ARG A 31 2.71 2.14 -17.26
C ARG A 31 3.03 2.29 -15.77
N ARG A 32 2.98 1.17 -15.03
CA ARG A 32 3.42 1.12 -13.64
C ARG A 32 4.83 1.72 -13.50
N PRO A 33 5.04 2.71 -12.62
CA PRO A 33 6.37 3.23 -12.32
C PRO A 33 7.29 2.15 -11.76
N GLU A 34 8.57 2.17 -12.12
CA GLU A 34 9.54 1.15 -11.70
C GLU A 34 9.72 1.10 -10.18
N PHE A 35 9.70 2.25 -9.51
CA PHE A 35 9.83 2.33 -8.05
C PHE A 35 8.65 1.69 -7.28
N LEU A 36 7.51 1.47 -7.95
CA LEU A 36 6.37 0.74 -7.38
C LEU A 36 6.41 -0.75 -7.71
N ALA A 37 7.33 -1.23 -8.57
CA ALA A 37 7.37 -2.64 -8.95
C ALA A 37 7.85 -3.54 -7.81
N LEU A 38 8.87 -3.09 -7.07
CA LEU A 38 9.51 -3.80 -5.98
C LEU A 38 9.70 -2.83 -4.80
N VAL A 39 9.04 -3.10 -3.68
CA VAL A 39 9.07 -2.22 -2.50
C VAL A 39 9.61 -3.02 -1.31
N PRO A 40 10.65 -2.55 -0.61
CA PRO A 40 11.08 -3.17 0.65
C PRO A 40 9.93 -3.16 1.67
N TYR A 41 9.69 -4.30 2.30
CA TYR A 41 8.54 -4.49 3.18
C TYR A 41 8.56 -3.55 4.38
N ASP A 42 9.73 -3.34 4.97
CA ASP A 42 10.00 -2.46 6.12
C ASP A 42 9.90 -0.96 5.80
N GLN A 43 9.98 -0.60 4.52
CA GLN A 43 9.79 0.77 4.02
C GLN A 43 8.36 0.99 3.47
N SER A 44 7.48 0.02 3.63
CA SER A 44 6.10 0.08 3.14
C SER A 44 5.11 0.23 4.29
N TYR A 45 3.96 0.85 4.04
CA TYR A 45 2.85 0.84 4.99
C TYR A 45 2.20 -0.55 5.15
N CYS A 46 2.50 -1.51 4.26
CA CYS A 46 1.97 -2.88 4.37
C CYS A 46 2.44 -3.60 5.64
N GLN A 47 3.54 -3.15 6.25
CA GLN A 47 4.04 -3.73 7.51
C GLN A 47 3.04 -3.61 8.67
N TYR A 48 2.22 -2.56 8.65
CA TYR A 48 1.22 -2.34 9.70
C TYR A 48 0.01 -3.28 9.56
N VAL A 49 -0.24 -3.80 8.36
CA VAL A 49 -1.42 -4.64 8.06
C VAL A 49 -1.32 -6.01 8.73
N VAL A 50 -0.13 -6.59 8.81
CA VAL A 50 0.07 -7.92 9.42
C VAL A 50 -0.27 -7.90 10.92
N ARG A 51 0.00 -6.79 11.60
CA ARG A 51 -0.31 -6.64 13.02
C ARG A 51 -1.79 -6.31 13.26
N ASP A 52 -2.32 -5.35 12.50
CA ASP A 52 -3.58 -4.69 12.84
C ASP A 52 -4.77 -5.14 11.95
N GLY A 53 -4.53 -6.02 10.97
CA GLY A 53 -5.54 -6.48 10.01
C GLY A 53 -5.97 -5.44 8.98
N SER A 54 -5.52 -4.19 9.13
CA SER A 54 -5.64 -3.11 8.15
C SER A 54 -4.72 -1.95 8.53
N PHE A 55 -4.42 -1.07 7.57
CA PHE A 55 -3.81 0.22 7.87
C PHE A 55 -4.44 1.31 7.03
N ARG A 56 -4.81 2.42 7.69
CA ARG A 56 -5.43 3.59 7.05
C ARG A 56 -4.83 4.88 7.58
N THR A 57 -4.60 5.82 6.68
CA THR A 57 -4.36 7.24 6.98
C THR A 57 -5.03 8.12 5.94
N ASP A 58 -5.70 9.18 6.37
CA ASP A 58 -6.29 10.17 5.47
C ASP A 58 -5.27 11.25 5.08
N ASP A 59 -4.23 11.43 5.90
CA ASP A 59 -3.10 12.35 5.69
C ASP A 59 -1.86 11.86 6.46
N SER A 60 -0.90 11.28 5.74
CA SER A 60 0.36 10.79 6.33
C SER A 60 1.24 11.90 6.90
N THR A 61 1.07 13.16 6.48
CA THR A 61 1.84 14.28 7.04
C THR A 61 1.41 14.60 8.47
N ALA A 62 0.14 14.33 8.80
CA ALA A 62 -0.44 14.53 10.12
C ALA A 62 -0.44 13.25 11.00
N ASP A 63 -0.17 12.08 10.43
CA ASP A 63 -0.20 10.80 11.14
C ASP A 63 1.07 10.58 11.96
N THR A 64 0.95 10.61 13.28
CA THR A 64 2.09 10.46 14.19
C THR A 64 2.73 9.08 14.13
N ARG A 65 2.01 8.05 13.67
CA ARG A 65 2.54 6.68 13.48
C ARG A 65 3.57 6.62 12.35
N LEU A 66 3.58 7.62 11.47
CA LEU A 66 4.40 7.67 10.25
C LEU A 66 5.56 8.66 10.34
N GLN A 67 5.80 9.27 11.50
CA GLN A 67 6.87 10.24 11.68
C GLN A 67 8.24 9.63 11.33
N GLY A 68 8.90 10.21 10.34
CA GLY A 68 10.20 9.74 9.84
C GLY A 68 10.12 8.51 8.92
N HIS A 69 8.91 8.02 8.59
CA HIS A 69 8.75 6.92 7.65
C HIS A 69 9.08 7.40 6.21
N PRO A 70 9.79 6.63 5.38
CA PRO A 70 10.23 7.07 4.05
C PRO A 70 9.12 7.56 3.12
N LEU A 71 7.92 6.99 3.26
CA LEU A 71 6.74 7.34 2.45
C LEU A 71 5.88 8.49 3.02
N GLN A 72 6.25 9.06 4.18
CA GLN A 72 5.49 10.13 4.81
C GLN A 72 5.44 11.37 3.90
N GLY A 73 4.23 11.85 3.58
CA GLY A 73 4.01 12.97 2.65
C GLY A 73 4.17 12.64 1.16
N LEU A 74 4.82 11.52 0.81
CA LEU A 74 4.84 11.00 -0.57
C LEU A 74 3.54 10.24 -0.89
N VAL A 75 3.10 9.41 0.05
CA VAL A 75 1.82 8.69 -0.01
C VAL A 75 0.90 9.32 1.03
N VAL A 76 0.08 10.28 0.61
CA VAL A 76 -0.69 11.17 1.51
C VAL A 76 -1.90 10.45 2.11
N SER A 77 -2.80 9.93 1.28
CA SER A 77 -3.91 9.10 1.74
C SER A 77 -3.61 7.65 1.39
N TYR A 78 -3.95 6.74 2.29
CA TYR A 78 -3.66 5.33 2.10
C TYR A 78 -4.66 4.46 2.86
N HIS A 79 -5.10 3.38 2.23
CA HIS A 79 -5.85 2.32 2.89
C HIS A 79 -5.39 0.97 2.39
N SER A 80 -5.17 0.01 3.29
CA SER A 80 -4.79 -1.34 2.91
C SER A 80 -5.35 -2.41 3.85
N VAL A 81 -5.55 -3.59 3.27
CA VAL A 81 -6.08 -4.79 3.93
C VAL A 81 -5.28 -6.03 3.49
N PRO A 82 -5.21 -7.09 4.31
CA PRO A 82 -4.46 -8.29 3.96
C PRO A 82 -5.20 -9.09 2.89
N ILE A 83 -4.42 -9.72 2.03
CA ILE A 83 -4.86 -10.80 1.15
C ILE A 83 -4.25 -12.08 1.70
N HIS A 84 -5.09 -13.09 1.87
CA HIS A 84 -4.67 -14.42 2.28
C HIS A 84 -4.72 -15.39 1.10
N ASP A 85 -3.88 -16.41 1.11
CA ASP A 85 -4.00 -17.53 0.19
C ASP A 85 -5.14 -18.48 0.60
N GLY A 86 -5.32 -19.56 -0.17
CA GLY A 86 -6.34 -20.58 0.10
C GLY A 86 -6.15 -21.34 1.42
N ALA A 87 -4.98 -21.23 2.07
CA ALA A 87 -4.69 -21.81 3.38
C ALA A 87 -4.80 -20.77 4.52
N ALA A 88 -5.42 -19.61 4.25
CA ALA A 88 -5.54 -18.48 5.17
C ALA A 88 -4.19 -17.90 5.64
N LYS A 89 -3.09 -18.17 4.93
CA LYS A 89 -1.79 -17.58 5.21
C LYS A 89 -1.69 -16.21 4.55
N PHE A 90 -1.07 -15.25 5.23
CA PHE A 90 -0.79 -13.94 4.65
C PHE A 90 0.00 -14.09 3.34
N TRP A 91 -0.58 -13.57 2.26
CA TRP A 91 -0.01 -13.61 0.92
C TRP A 91 0.48 -12.23 0.48
N GLY A 92 -0.20 -11.17 0.92
CA GLY A 92 0.09 -9.82 0.48
C GLY A 92 -0.97 -8.82 0.93
N THR A 93 -1.07 -7.69 0.23
CA THR A 93 -2.02 -6.62 0.55
C THR A 93 -2.73 -6.11 -0.70
N LEU A 94 -3.98 -5.70 -0.51
CA LEU A 94 -4.69 -4.79 -1.40
C LEU A 94 -4.56 -3.38 -0.82
N CYS A 95 -4.18 -2.42 -1.63
CA CYS A 95 -3.92 -1.05 -1.20
C CYS A 95 -4.62 -0.04 -2.12
N HIS A 96 -4.94 1.13 -1.60
CA HIS A 96 -5.44 2.28 -2.33
C HIS A 96 -4.73 3.54 -1.85
N PHE A 97 -4.21 4.35 -2.77
CA PHE A 97 -3.44 5.56 -2.48
C PHE A 97 -3.45 6.59 -3.60
#